data_AF-A0A8K0K5W8-F1
#
_entry.id   AF-A0A8K0K5W8-F1
#
_cell.length_a   1.000
_cell.length_b   1.000
_cell.length_c   1.000
_cell.angle_alpha   90.00
_cell.angle_beta   90.00
_cell.angle_gamma   90.00
#
_symmetry.space_group_name_H-M   'P 1'
#
loop_
_entity.id
_entity.type
_entity.pdbx_description
1 polymer ?
#
loop_
_entity_poly.entity_id
_entity_poly.type
_entity_poly.pdbx_seq_one_letter_code
_entity_poly.pdbx_strand_id
1 'polypeptide(L)'
;MVTLGNCVHTRTLVLPRLADLFKKQSYPGAANTVPGQQWGPLTVSAGAFESLEKRIFEAYLEAKSDPLVGTIEPSMYLGHFDWGEPFPMPTDVRPYAKEAIGNMIGVHAEVHRVSPSLVQRVLSQITETVAEELARLLLCVSHFSKEGGLQARADVRAVQEALGPYVSLTA
;
A
#
# COMPACT_ATOMS: atom_id res chain seq x y z
N MET A 1 5.77 10.95 5.00
CA MET A 1 6.60 10.30 3.97
C MET A 1 8.08 10.67 4.03
N VAL A 2 8.46 11.95 4.08
CA VAL A 2 9.88 12.35 4.27
C VAL A 2 10.48 11.76 5.56
N THR A 3 9.70 11.74 6.64
CA THR A 3 10.07 11.11 7.91
C THR A 3 10.35 9.61 7.79
N LEU A 4 9.59 8.88 6.98
CA LEU A 4 9.78 7.45 6.68
C LEU A 4 11.11 7.23 5.94
N GLY A 5 11.35 8.01 4.88
CA GLY A 5 12.63 7.98 4.15
C GLY A 5 13.83 8.30 5.04
N ASN A 6 13.68 9.27 5.95
CA ASN A 6 14.71 9.62 6.92
C ASN A 6 14.98 8.49 7.93
N CYS A 7 13.95 7.77 8.39
CA CYS A 7 14.13 6.62 9.27
C CYS A 7 14.92 5.50 8.58
N VAL A 8 14.55 5.16 7.34
CA VAL A 8 15.25 4.15 6.54
C VAL A 8 16.70 4.58 6.28
N HIS A 9 16.92 5.83 5.88
CA HIS A 9 18.27 6.37 5.64
C HIS A 9 19.12 6.35 6.91
N THR A 10 18.54 6.76 8.04
CA THR A 10 19.26 6.77 9.33
C THR A 10 19.67 5.35 9.73
N ARG A 11 18.76 4.38 9.59
CA ARG A 11 19.03 2.98 9.91
C ARG A 11 20.08 2.33 9.00
N THR A 12 19.98 2.56 7.69
CA THR A 12 20.82 1.88 6.68
C THR A 12 22.18 2.53 6.47
N LEU A 13 22.31 3.84 6.68
CA LEU A 13 23.54 4.58 6.36
C LEU A 13 24.14 5.31 7.56
N VAL A 14 23.33 5.96 8.41
CA VAL A 14 23.86 6.80 9.50
C VAL A 14 24.32 5.94 10.69
N LEU A 15 23.52 4.98 11.15
CA LEU A 15 23.87 4.12 12.28
C LEU A 15 25.12 3.24 12.00
N PRO A 16 25.29 2.64 10.80
CA PRO A 16 26.52 1.89 10.48
C PRO A 16 27.76 2.79 10.45
N ARG A 17 27.66 4.00 9.84
CA ARG A 17 28.77 4.96 9.81
C ARG A 17 29.17 5.43 11.21
N LEU A 18 28.19 5.66 12.09
CA LEU A 18 28.45 5.98 13.49
C LEU A 18 29.18 4.83 14.20
N ALA A 19 28.76 3.58 13.97
CA ALA A 19 29.44 2.41 14.54
C ALA A 19 30.92 2.34 14.12
N ASP A 20 31.21 2.59 12.85
CA ASP A 20 32.58 2.59 12.33
C ASP A 20 33.43 3.72 12.92
N LEU A 21 32.84 4.92 13.12
CA LEU A 21 33.52 6.04 13.78
C LEU A 21 33.83 5.74 15.24
N PHE A 22 32.89 5.14 15.98
CA PHE A 22 33.12 4.76 17.38
C PHE A 22 34.18 3.66 17.53
N LYS A 23 34.25 2.73 16.57
CA LYS A 23 35.34 1.73 16.51
C LYS A 23 36.70 2.38 16.27
N LYS A 24 36.78 3.35 15.33
CA LYS A 24 38.03 4.06 15.03
C LYS A 24 38.57 4.90 16.18
N GLN A 25 37.69 5.46 17.02
CA GLN A 25 38.06 6.30 18.15
C GLN A 25 38.26 5.51 19.46
N SER A 26 38.29 4.17 19.41
CA SER A 26 38.48 3.29 20.58
C SER A 26 37.53 3.62 21.75
N TYR A 27 36.27 3.96 21.44
CA TYR A 27 35.31 4.40 22.45
C TYR A 27 35.02 3.26 23.46
N PRO A 28 34.98 3.54 24.79
CA PRO A 28 34.72 2.52 25.80
C PRO A 28 33.39 1.81 25.54
N GLY A 29 33.43 0.48 25.43
CA GLY A 29 32.26 -0.36 25.13
C GLY A 29 31.98 -0.59 23.64
N ALA A 30 32.57 0.19 22.71
CA ALA A 30 32.51 -0.11 21.28
C ALA A 30 33.48 -1.25 20.90
N ALA A 31 34.63 -1.33 21.56
CA ALA A 31 35.65 -2.37 21.35
C ALA A 31 35.23 -3.77 21.82
N ASN A 32 34.24 -3.88 22.72
CA ASN A 32 33.76 -5.15 23.28
C ASN A 32 32.59 -5.76 22.47
N THR A 33 32.27 -5.20 21.30
CA THR A 33 31.24 -5.77 20.43
C THR A 33 31.77 -7.00 19.73
N VAL A 34 31.04 -8.11 19.86
CA VAL A 34 31.33 -9.37 19.15
C VAL A 34 31.39 -9.07 17.64
N PRO A 35 32.35 -9.64 16.88
CA PRO A 35 32.36 -9.53 15.43
C PRO A 35 30.99 -9.96 14.85
N GLY A 36 30.30 -9.05 14.17
CA GLY A 36 28.95 -9.28 13.63
C GLY A 36 27.79 -8.76 14.48
N GLN A 37 28.03 -8.25 15.69
CA GLN A 37 27.00 -7.64 16.54
C GLN A 37 27.15 -6.11 16.58
N GLN A 38 26.02 -5.40 16.41
CA GLN A 38 25.99 -3.94 16.48
C GLN A 38 26.06 -3.48 17.95
N TRP A 39 26.69 -2.32 18.19
CA TRP A 39 26.86 -1.77 19.54
C TRP A 39 25.51 -1.55 20.23
N GLY A 40 25.36 -2.04 21.46
CA GLY A 40 24.07 -2.16 22.16
C GLY A 40 23.15 -0.93 22.07
N PRO A 41 23.63 0.30 22.36
CA PRO A 41 22.80 1.51 22.22
C PRO A 41 22.44 1.88 20.77
N LEU A 42 23.28 1.54 19.79
CA LEU A 42 22.94 1.68 18.37
C LEU A 42 21.88 0.64 17.96
N THR A 43 21.90 -0.56 18.54
CA THR A 43 20.86 -1.58 18.35
C THR A 43 19.51 -1.13 18.92
N VAL A 44 19.50 -0.54 20.12
CA VAL A 44 18.28 0.04 20.72
C VAL A 44 17.75 1.18 19.85
N SER A 45 18.63 2.07 19.39
CA SER A 45 18.27 3.17 18.50
C SER A 45 17.72 2.67 17.16
N ALA A 46 18.33 1.64 16.56
CA ALA A 46 17.85 0.99 15.34
C ALA A 46 16.43 0.41 15.52
N GLY A 47 16.17 -0.28 16.64
CA GLY A 47 14.83 -0.81 16.96
C GLY A 47 13.79 0.29 17.20
N ALA A 48 14.18 1.42 17.79
CA ALA A 48 13.30 2.58 17.95
C ALA A 48 12.93 3.20 16.58
N PHE A 49 13.90 3.34 15.67
CA PHE A 49 13.64 3.80 14.30
C PHE A 49 12.76 2.84 13.51
N GLU A 50 12.93 1.53 13.66
CA GLU A 50 12.07 0.53 13.03
C GLU A 50 10.63 0.60 13.57
N SER A 51 10.47 0.72 14.88
CA SER A 51 9.16 0.88 15.52
C SER A 51 8.47 2.19 15.10
N LEU A 52 9.25 3.25 14.87
CA LEU A 52 8.75 4.53 14.36
C LEU A 52 8.39 4.42 12.88
N GLU A 53 9.23 3.75 12.08
CA GLU A 53 8.99 3.46 10.66
C GLU A 53 7.65 2.75 10.49
N LYS A 54 7.42 1.68 11.26
CA LYS A 54 6.17 0.91 11.24
C LYS A 54 4.95 1.77 11.56
N ARG A 55 4.99 2.56 12.64
CA ARG A 55 3.87 3.43 13.03
C ARG A 55 3.57 4.52 12.01
N ILE A 56 4.60 5.16 11.45
CA ILE A 56 4.41 6.17 10.40
C ILE A 56 3.85 5.53 9.13
N PHE A 57 4.26 4.29 8.84
CA PHE A 57 3.77 3.54 7.70
C PHE A 57 2.30 3.15 7.84
N GLU A 58 1.90 2.58 8.98
CA GLU A 58 0.50 2.25 9.29
C GLU A 58 -0.39 3.50 9.23
N ALA A 59 0.00 4.59 9.89
CA ALA A 59 -0.77 5.83 9.87
C ALA A 59 -0.90 6.45 8.46
N TYR A 60 0.13 6.29 7.62
CA TYR A 60 0.04 6.72 6.22
C TYR A 60 -0.89 5.82 5.41
N LEU A 61 -0.83 4.51 5.62
CA LEU A 61 -1.70 3.56 4.93
C LEU A 61 -3.15 3.89 5.26
N GLU A 62 -3.53 3.97 6.53
CA GLU A 62 -4.89 4.34 6.96
C GLU A 62 -5.36 5.66 6.33
N ALA A 63 -4.52 6.70 6.40
CA ALA A 63 -4.84 8.01 5.82
C ALA A 63 -5.03 8.00 4.29
N LYS A 64 -4.54 6.97 3.58
CA LYS A 64 -4.68 6.83 2.12
C LYS A 64 -5.67 5.76 1.72
N SER A 65 -5.75 4.62 2.41
CA SER A 65 -6.67 3.53 2.10
C SER A 65 -8.11 3.92 2.40
N ASP A 66 -8.37 4.54 3.55
CA ASP A 66 -9.73 4.75 4.04
C ASP A 66 -10.54 5.66 3.11
N PRO A 67 -10.00 6.80 2.61
CA PRO A 67 -10.73 7.60 1.63
C PRO A 67 -10.96 6.87 0.31
N LEU A 68 -10.01 6.03 -0.13
CA LEU A 68 -10.14 5.31 -1.40
C LEU A 68 -11.28 4.29 -1.33
N VAL A 69 -11.25 3.43 -0.32
CA VAL A 69 -12.29 2.45 -0.05
C VAL A 69 -13.65 3.13 0.13
N GLY A 70 -13.68 4.23 0.88
CA GLY A 70 -14.90 5.01 1.14
C GLY A 70 -15.54 5.64 -0.11
N THR A 71 -14.80 5.77 -1.22
CA THR A 71 -15.36 6.26 -2.50
C THR A 71 -15.92 5.15 -3.39
N ILE A 72 -15.51 3.88 -3.19
CA ILE A 72 -15.88 2.79 -4.10
C ILE A 72 -17.39 2.54 -4.09
N GLU A 73 -18.00 2.40 -2.91
CA GLU A 73 -19.42 2.10 -2.78
C GLU A 73 -20.32 3.21 -3.36
N PRO A 74 -20.15 4.51 -3.00
CA PRO A 74 -20.90 5.58 -3.63
C PRO A 74 -20.71 5.66 -5.15
N SER A 75 -19.48 5.49 -5.65
CA SER A 75 -19.20 5.55 -7.08
C SER A 75 -19.77 4.35 -7.84
N MET A 76 -19.83 3.16 -7.21
CA MET A 76 -20.41 1.95 -7.80
C MET A 76 -21.91 2.11 -8.06
N TYR A 77 -22.64 2.68 -7.10
CA TYR A 77 -24.10 2.86 -7.19
C TYR A 77 -24.51 4.24 -7.74
N LEU A 78 -23.55 5.01 -8.28
CA LEU A 78 -23.80 6.33 -8.83
C LEU A 78 -24.92 6.27 -9.89
N GLY A 79 -25.89 7.18 -9.74
CA GLY A 79 -27.05 7.27 -10.64
C GLY A 79 -28.14 6.22 -10.39
N HIS A 80 -28.23 5.65 -9.17
CA HIS A 80 -29.17 4.58 -8.82
C HIS A 80 -28.98 3.32 -9.66
N PHE A 81 -27.74 3.02 -10.02
CA PHE A 81 -27.43 1.82 -10.79
C PHE A 81 -27.74 0.56 -9.98
N ASP A 82 -28.42 -0.40 -10.60
CA ASP A 82 -28.68 -1.72 -10.03
C ASP A 82 -28.10 -2.81 -10.96
N TRP A 83 -27.33 -3.73 -10.37
CA TRP A 83 -26.73 -4.88 -11.06
C TRP A 83 -27.77 -5.89 -11.57
N GLY A 84 -28.97 -5.90 -10.97
CA GLY A 84 -30.06 -6.78 -11.30
C GLY A 84 -30.96 -6.29 -12.43
N GLU A 85 -30.98 -4.97 -12.67
CA GLU A 85 -31.80 -4.39 -13.73
C GLU A 85 -31.18 -4.63 -15.13
N PRO A 86 -32.01 -4.76 -16.18
CA PRO A 86 -31.51 -4.80 -17.55
C PRO A 86 -30.90 -3.45 -17.96
N PHE A 87 -29.65 -3.46 -18.43
CA PHE A 87 -28.98 -2.28 -18.97
C PHE A 87 -28.28 -2.62 -20.30
N PRO A 88 -27.84 -1.61 -21.08
CA PRO A 88 -27.20 -1.85 -22.37
C PRO A 88 -25.96 -2.76 -22.26
N MET A 89 -25.67 -3.50 -23.33
CA MET A 89 -24.51 -4.38 -23.38
C MET A 89 -23.23 -3.64 -22.90
N PRO A 90 -22.47 -4.20 -21.95
CA PRO A 90 -21.20 -3.65 -21.50
C PRO A 90 -20.25 -3.42 -22.68
N THR A 91 -19.79 -2.18 -22.85
CA THR A 91 -18.81 -1.79 -23.88
C THR A 91 -17.51 -1.26 -23.29
N ASP A 92 -17.54 -0.88 -22.02
CA ASP A 92 -16.43 -0.27 -21.29
C ASP A 92 -16.59 -0.58 -19.80
N VAL A 93 -15.52 -0.40 -19.03
CA VAL A 93 -15.56 -0.53 -17.57
C VAL A 93 -16.27 0.65 -16.94
N ARG A 94 -16.96 0.41 -15.83
CA ARG A 94 -17.72 1.46 -15.16
C ARG A 94 -16.82 2.52 -14.52
N PRO A 95 -17.33 3.75 -14.33
CA PRO A 95 -16.54 4.86 -13.78
C PRO A 95 -15.88 4.56 -12.44
N TYR A 96 -16.54 3.81 -11.54
CA TYR A 96 -15.96 3.46 -10.24
C TYR A 96 -14.66 2.65 -10.35
N ALA A 97 -14.56 1.74 -11.33
CA ALA A 97 -13.36 0.95 -11.56
C ALA A 97 -12.22 1.83 -12.10
N LYS A 98 -12.56 2.76 -13.02
CA LYS A 98 -11.60 3.75 -13.54
C LYS A 98 -11.10 4.68 -12.45
N GLU A 99 -11.99 5.12 -11.58
CA GLU A 99 -11.66 5.97 -10.43
C GLU A 99 -10.74 5.23 -9.46
N ALA A 100 -11.05 3.98 -9.10
CA ALA A 100 -10.19 3.14 -8.27
C ALA A 100 -8.78 2.98 -8.87
N ILE A 101 -8.68 2.69 -10.17
CA ILE A 101 -7.39 2.58 -10.87
C ILE A 101 -6.65 3.92 -10.88
N GLY A 102 -7.34 5.01 -11.22
CA GLY A 102 -6.77 6.36 -11.25
C GLY A 102 -6.23 6.82 -9.89
N ASN A 103 -6.97 6.49 -8.84
CA ASN A 103 -6.57 6.74 -7.47
C ASN A 103 -5.31 5.95 -7.07
N MET A 104 -5.23 4.66 -7.46
CA MET A 104 -4.04 3.84 -7.25
C MET A 104 -2.81 4.38 -8.00
N ILE A 105 -3.00 4.90 -9.21
CA ILE A 105 -1.95 5.62 -9.95
C ILE A 105 -1.49 6.88 -9.19
N GLY A 106 -2.43 7.63 -8.61
CA GLY A 106 -2.14 8.80 -7.78
C GLY A 106 -1.27 8.44 -6.56
N VAL A 107 -1.63 7.38 -5.84
CA VAL A 107 -0.83 6.89 -4.71
C VAL A 107 0.55 6.42 -5.18
N HIS A 108 0.62 5.67 -6.28
CA HIS A 108 1.89 5.25 -6.87
C HIS A 108 2.82 6.45 -7.10
N ALA A 109 2.33 7.47 -7.80
CA ALA A 109 3.11 8.66 -8.14
C ALA A 109 3.59 9.41 -6.90
N GLU A 110 2.73 9.55 -5.88
CA GLU A 110 3.08 10.21 -4.63
C GLU A 110 4.18 9.47 -3.87
N VAL A 111 4.05 8.16 -3.71
CA VAL A 111 5.01 7.32 -2.99
C VAL A 111 6.32 7.25 -3.77
N HIS A 112 6.27 7.01 -5.08
CA HIS A 112 7.45 6.92 -5.94
C HIS A 112 8.26 8.22 -5.90
N ARG A 113 7.61 9.38 -5.87
CA ARG A 113 8.28 10.68 -5.79
C ARG A 113 9.09 10.86 -4.50
N VAL A 114 8.67 10.27 -3.38
CA VAL A 114 9.34 10.44 -2.09
C VAL A 114 10.29 9.29 -1.77
N SER A 115 9.88 8.05 -2.04
CA SER A 115 10.67 6.85 -1.77
C SER A 115 10.24 5.69 -2.68
N PRO A 116 10.95 5.49 -3.81
CA PRO A 116 10.67 4.40 -4.75
C PRO A 116 10.69 3.02 -4.09
N SER A 117 11.55 2.80 -3.09
CA SER A 117 11.66 1.54 -2.37
C SER A 117 10.41 1.16 -1.56
N LEU A 118 9.53 2.12 -1.26
CA LEU A 118 8.30 1.87 -0.51
C LEU A 118 7.09 1.58 -1.41
N VAL A 119 7.18 1.81 -2.73
CA VAL A 119 6.06 1.69 -3.66
C VAL A 119 5.41 0.31 -3.60
N GLN A 120 6.21 -0.75 -3.70
CA GLN A 120 5.68 -2.12 -3.66
C GLN A 120 4.95 -2.39 -2.35
N ARG A 121 5.58 -2.06 -1.21
CA ARG A 121 5.02 -2.33 0.12
C ARG A 121 3.72 -1.57 0.35
N VAL A 122 3.64 -0.31 -0.09
CA VAL A 122 2.42 0.51 0.05
C VAL A 122 1.31 -0.02 -0.85
N LEU A 123 1.59 -0.18 -2.15
CA LEU A 123 0.55 -0.52 -3.11
C LEU A 123 0.03 -1.93 -2.94
N SER A 124 0.83 -2.90 -2.49
CA SER A 124 0.32 -4.23 -2.17
C SER A 124 -0.75 -4.19 -1.08
N GLN A 125 -0.51 -3.45 0.01
CA GLN A 125 -1.47 -3.33 1.11
C GLN A 125 -2.76 -2.62 0.66
N ILE A 126 -2.65 -1.51 -0.07
CA ILE A 126 -3.84 -0.79 -0.55
C ILE A 126 -4.60 -1.63 -1.60
N THR A 127 -3.88 -2.39 -2.44
CA THR A 127 -4.50 -3.32 -3.40
C THR A 127 -5.33 -4.37 -2.70
N GLU A 128 -4.83 -4.95 -1.61
CA GLU A 128 -5.59 -5.90 -0.77
C GLU A 128 -6.86 -5.26 -0.23
N THR A 129 -6.78 -4.04 0.34
CA THR A 129 -7.96 -3.35 0.87
C THR A 129 -8.99 -3.00 -0.21
N VAL A 130 -8.54 -2.56 -1.39
CA VAL A 130 -9.44 -2.28 -2.53
C VAL A 130 -10.10 -3.56 -3.04
N ALA A 131 -9.35 -4.66 -3.11
CA ALA A 131 -9.88 -5.95 -3.54
C ALA A 131 -10.91 -6.51 -2.54
N GLU A 132 -10.65 -6.41 -1.24
CA GLU A 132 -11.58 -6.80 -0.17
C GLU A 132 -12.87 -6.01 -0.23
N GLU A 133 -12.79 -4.69 -0.44
CA GLU A 133 -13.98 -3.84 -0.54
C GLU A 133 -14.80 -4.15 -1.80
N LEU A 134 -14.14 -4.31 -2.95
CA LEU A 134 -14.82 -4.71 -4.19
C LEU A 134 -15.50 -6.08 -4.03
N ALA A 135 -14.82 -7.04 -3.41
CA ALA A 135 -15.39 -8.34 -3.12
C ALA A 135 -16.60 -8.23 -2.18
N ARG A 136 -16.49 -7.47 -1.09
CA ARG A 136 -17.60 -7.21 -0.14
C ARG A 136 -18.82 -6.67 -0.87
N LEU A 137 -18.63 -5.63 -1.69
CA LEU A 137 -19.73 -4.97 -2.41
C LEU A 137 -20.38 -5.89 -3.43
N LEU A 138 -19.59 -6.61 -4.24
CA LEU A 138 -20.10 -7.53 -5.26
C LEU A 138 -20.79 -8.76 -4.65
N LEU A 139 -20.31 -9.26 -3.50
CA LEU A 139 -20.95 -10.35 -2.77
C LEU A 139 -22.27 -9.94 -2.10
N CYS A 140 -22.45 -8.65 -1.81
CA CYS A 140 -23.70 -8.10 -1.28
C CYS A 140 -24.79 -7.88 -2.36
N VAL A 141 -24.44 -7.99 -3.65
CA VAL A 141 -25.42 -7.88 -4.74
C VAL A 141 -26.39 -9.06 -4.70
N SER A 142 -27.68 -8.77 -4.57
CA SER A 142 -28.71 -9.81 -4.38
C SER A 142 -28.93 -10.68 -5.62
N HIS A 143 -28.83 -10.08 -6.80
CA HIS A 143 -28.93 -10.77 -8.08
C HIS A 143 -28.23 -9.97 -9.18
N PHE A 144 -27.71 -10.68 -10.18
CA PHE A 144 -27.11 -10.08 -11.37
C PHE A 144 -27.98 -10.38 -12.58
N SER A 145 -28.27 -9.36 -13.40
CA SER A 145 -28.70 -9.59 -14.78
C SER A 145 -27.54 -10.21 -15.58
N LYS A 146 -27.83 -10.70 -16.80
CA LYS A 146 -26.78 -11.23 -17.68
C LYS A 146 -25.72 -10.16 -17.98
N GLU A 147 -26.18 -8.95 -18.29
CA GLU A 147 -25.36 -7.79 -18.54
C GLU A 147 -24.62 -7.34 -17.27
N GLY A 148 -25.30 -7.38 -16.11
CA GLY A 148 -24.73 -7.15 -14.77
C GLY A 148 -23.52 -8.03 -14.47
N GLY A 149 -23.66 -9.33 -14.67
CA GLY A 149 -22.57 -10.28 -14.45
C GLY A 149 -21.39 -10.09 -15.42
N LEU A 150 -21.68 -9.75 -16.67
CA LEU A 150 -20.65 -9.42 -17.66
C LEU A 150 -19.88 -8.14 -17.27
N GLN A 151 -20.60 -7.09 -16.86
CA GLN A 151 -20.02 -5.83 -16.42
C GLN A 151 -19.16 -6.03 -15.17
N ALA A 152 -19.68 -6.71 -14.15
CA ALA A 152 -18.95 -6.98 -12.90
C ALA A 152 -17.63 -7.72 -13.17
N ARG A 153 -17.67 -8.72 -14.05
CA ARG A 153 -16.46 -9.46 -14.46
C ARG A 153 -15.47 -8.57 -15.23
N ALA A 154 -15.95 -7.70 -16.12
CA ALA A 154 -15.10 -6.78 -16.86
C ALA A 154 -14.42 -5.78 -15.92
N ASP A 155 -15.19 -5.20 -14.99
CA ASP A 155 -14.71 -4.21 -14.03
C ASP A 155 -13.65 -4.81 -13.09
N VAL A 156 -13.94 -5.98 -12.48
CA VAL A 156 -12.98 -6.69 -11.61
C VAL A 156 -11.70 -7.04 -12.37
N ARG A 157 -11.82 -7.52 -13.60
CA ARG A 157 -10.66 -7.90 -14.41
C ARG A 157 -9.79 -6.69 -14.75
N ALA A 158 -10.38 -5.56 -15.07
CA ALA A 158 -9.61 -4.34 -15.33
C ALA A 158 -8.84 -3.86 -14.09
N VAL A 159 -9.47 -3.91 -12.91
CA VAL A 159 -8.78 -3.60 -11.64
C VAL A 159 -7.66 -4.60 -11.38
N GLN A 160 -7.91 -5.90 -11.57
CA GLN A 160 -6.91 -6.95 -11.38
C GLN A 160 -5.72 -6.80 -12.33
N GLU A 161 -5.95 -6.50 -13.61
CA GLU A 161 -4.88 -6.29 -14.60
C GLU A 161 -4.08 -5.03 -14.27
N ALA A 162 -4.74 -3.94 -13.86
CA ALA A 162 -4.07 -2.70 -13.47
C ALA A 162 -3.22 -2.85 -12.20
N LEU A 163 -3.71 -3.62 -11.21
CA LEU A 163 -3.05 -3.80 -9.92
C LEU A 163 -2.18 -5.05 -9.85
N GLY A 164 -2.14 -5.86 -10.91
CA GLY A 164 -1.40 -7.12 -11.00
C GLY A 164 0.05 -7.08 -10.49
N PRO A 165 0.86 -6.04 -10.80
CA PRO A 165 2.22 -5.92 -10.27
C PRO A 165 2.33 -5.84 -8.74
N TYR A 166 1.24 -5.46 -8.06
CA TYR A 166 1.19 -5.25 -6.62
C TYR A 166 0.44 -6.36 -5.88
N VAL A 167 -0.16 -7.31 -6.58
CA VAL A 167 -0.79 -8.47 -5.95
C VAL A 167 0.30 -9.32 -5.31
N SER A 168 0.22 -9.46 -3.98
CA SER A 168 1.09 -10.33 -3.19
C SER A 168 1.01 -11.76 -3.75
N LEU A 169 2.15 -12.41 -3.98
CA LEU A 169 2.27 -13.81 -4.48
C LEU A 169 1.78 -14.87 -3.48
N THR A 170 0.87 -14.51 -2.59
CA THR A 170 0.34 -15.35 -1.49
C THR A 170 -1.18 -15.50 -1.57
N ALA A 171 -1.69 -15.80 -2.76
CA ALA A 171 -3.02 -16.38 -2.96
C ALA A 171 -2.88 -17.70 -3.72
#